data_AF-A0A3M7TUT2-F1
#
_entry.id   AF-A0A3M7TUT2-F1
#
_cell.length_a   1.000
_cell.length_b   1.000
_cell.length_c   1.000
_cell.angle_alpha   90.00
_cell.angle_beta   90.00
_cell.angle_gamma   90.00
#
_symmetry.space_group_name_H-M   'P 1'
#
loop_
_entity.id
_entity.type
_entity.pdbx_description
1 polymer ?
#
loop_
_entity_poly.entity_id
_entity_poly.type
_entity_poly.pdbx_seq_one_letter_code
_entity_poly.pdbx_strand_id
1 'polypeptide(L)'
;MSQPFNDIQQVEMAIKAAQKMVGQATMSMNPEQLETATNALNDAKNQLHEATKYEMSGELGAYSHDLIEKLESQLEKAKDEE
;
A
#
# COMPACT_ATOMS: atom_id res chain seq x y z
N MET A 1 25.70 7.68 -3.08
CA MET A 1 24.49 8.42 -2.68
C MET A 1 23.35 7.86 -3.50
N SER A 2 22.51 7.00 -2.92
CA SER A 2 21.29 6.54 -3.56
C SER A 2 20.36 7.74 -3.69
N GLN A 3 19.90 8.03 -4.90
CA GLN A 3 19.20 9.27 -5.23
C GLN A 3 17.73 9.20 -4.76
N PRO A 4 17.14 10.31 -4.24
CA PRO A 4 15.73 10.38 -3.81
C PRO A 4 14.72 9.89 -4.85
N PHE A 5 15.06 10.03 -6.14
CA PHE A 5 14.23 9.54 -7.25
C PHE A 5 14.05 8.01 -7.24
N ASN A 6 15.06 7.28 -6.78
CA ASN A 6 14.99 5.83 -6.64
C ASN A 6 14.07 5.43 -5.48
N ASP A 7 13.93 6.29 -4.46
CA ASP A 7 13.09 6.02 -3.29
C ASP A 7 11.61 6.21 -3.64
N ILE A 8 11.26 7.26 -4.41
CA ILE A 8 9.88 7.47 -4.88
C ILE A 8 9.42 6.33 -5.79
N GLN A 9 10.26 5.88 -6.73
CA GLN A 9 9.93 4.75 -7.60
C GLN A 9 9.73 3.45 -6.82
N GLN A 10 10.54 3.20 -5.79
CA GLN A 10 10.37 2.05 -4.92
C GLN A 10 9.05 2.10 -4.15
N VAL A 11 8.67 3.28 -3.64
CA VAL A 11 7.38 3.49 -2.97
C VAL A 11 6.22 3.19 -3.92
N GLU A 12 6.25 3.70 -5.15
CA GLU A 12 5.22 3.39 -6.14
C GLU A 12 5.10 1.89 -6.43
N MET A 13 6.25 1.20 -6.56
CA MET A 13 6.26 -0.24 -6.78
C MET A 13 5.68 -1.00 -5.58
N ALA A 14 6.01 -0.60 -4.36
CA ALA A 14 5.47 -1.19 -3.14
C ALA A 14 3.95 -1.03 -3.08
N ILE A 15 3.43 0.17 -3.38
CA ILE A 15 1.99 0.44 -3.40
C ILE A 15 1.27 -0.41 -4.47
N LYS A 16 1.83 -0.51 -5.69
CA LYS A 16 1.27 -1.36 -6.76
C LYS A 16 1.26 -2.84 -6.37
N ALA A 17 2.31 -3.31 -5.70
CA ALA A 17 2.37 -4.68 -5.20
C ALA A 17 1.31 -4.93 -4.12
N ALA A 18 1.18 -4.02 -3.14
CA ALA A 18 0.15 -4.06 -2.11
C ALA A 18 -1.26 -4.09 -2.73
N GLN A 19 -1.54 -3.23 -3.72
CA GLN A 19 -2.82 -3.22 -4.44
C GLN A 19 -3.16 -4.58 -5.05
N LYS A 20 -2.19 -5.23 -5.71
CA LYS A 20 -2.39 -6.55 -6.31
C LYS A 20 -2.65 -7.63 -5.25
N MET A 21 -1.89 -7.61 -4.17
CA MET A 21 -2.04 -8.57 -3.07
C MET A 21 -3.40 -8.42 -2.37
N VAL A 22 -3.82 -7.18 -2.08
CA VAL A 22 -5.13 -6.89 -1.49
C VAL A 22 -6.26 -7.36 -2.41
N GLY A 23 -6.20 -7.05 -3.70
CA GLY A 23 -7.21 -7.51 -4.65
C GLY A 23 -7.32 -9.05 -4.69
N GLN A 24 -6.19 -9.75 -4.71
CA GLN A 24 -6.19 -11.22 -4.66
C GLN A 24 -6.73 -11.77 -3.34
N ALA A 25 -6.27 -11.22 -2.21
CA ALA A 25 -6.64 -11.68 -0.88
C ALA A 25 -8.12 -11.45 -0.57
N THR A 26 -8.66 -10.31 -0.99
CA THR A 26 -10.08 -9.96 -0.81
C THR A 26 -10.99 -10.80 -1.71
N MET A 27 -10.56 -11.10 -2.94
CA MET A 27 -11.29 -12.03 -3.82
C MET A 27 -11.31 -13.47 -3.29
N SER A 28 -10.21 -13.92 -2.69
CA SER A 28 -10.11 -15.29 -2.16
C SER A 28 -10.71 -15.44 -0.76
N MET A 29 -10.87 -14.32 -0.05
CA MET A 29 -11.21 -14.25 1.39
C MET A 29 -10.34 -15.18 2.24
N ASN A 30 -9.11 -15.48 1.79
CA ASN A 30 -8.23 -16.40 2.49
C ASN A 30 -7.53 -15.64 3.64
N PRO A 31 -7.65 -16.10 4.91
CA PRO A 31 -7.10 -15.37 6.05
C PRO A 31 -5.58 -15.13 5.98
N GLU A 32 -4.81 -16.12 5.54
CA GLU A 32 -3.35 -15.99 5.38
C GLU A 32 -2.98 -14.97 4.30
N GLN A 33 -3.74 -14.93 3.20
CA GLN A 33 -3.57 -13.94 2.14
C GLN A 33 -3.99 -12.54 2.60
N LEU A 34 -5.06 -12.43 3.39
CA LEU A 34 -5.51 -11.16 3.96
C LEU A 34 -4.46 -10.61 4.94
N GLU A 35 -3.86 -11.45 5.78
CA GLU A 35 -2.76 -11.07 6.66
C GLU A 35 -1.53 -10.64 5.86
N THR A 36 -1.12 -11.44 4.87
CA THR A 36 0.03 -11.12 4.00
C THR A 36 -0.17 -9.80 3.28
N ALA A 37 -1.36 -9.57 2.71
CA ALA A 37 -1.71 -8.33 2.04
C ALA A 37 -1.74 -7.13 3.01
N THR A 38 -2.18 -7.34 4.26
CA THR A 38 -2.14 -6.31 5.30
C THR A 38 -0.71 -5.89 5.62
N ASN A 39 0.19 -6.86 5.79
CA ASN A 39 1.59 -6.58 6.07
C ASN A 39 2.26 -5.81 4.93
N ALA A 40 2.02 -6.23 3.68
CA ALA A 40 2.54 -5.52 2.51
C ALA A 40 1.98 -4.09 2.38
N LEU A 41 0.72 -3.88 2.72
CA LEU A 41 0.11 -2.55 2.72
C LEU A 41 0.71 -1.65 3.80
N ASN A 42 0.94 -2.18 5.00
CA ASN A 42 1.61 -1.46 6.08
C ASN A 42 3.04 -1.07 5.71
N ASP A 43 3.79 -1.96 5.05
CA ASP A 43 5.13 -1.66 4.55
C ASP A 43 5.11 -0.54 3.51
N ALA A 44 4.17 -0.60 2.55
CA ALA A 44 3.99 0.45 1.55
C ALA A 44 3.61 1.81 2.18
N LYS A 45 2.77 1.80 3.22
CA LYS A 45 2.38 2.99 3.99
C LYS A 45 3.56 3.62 4.71
N ASN A 46 4.40 2.81 5.34
CA ASN A 46 5.61 3.29 6.00
C ASN A 46 6.59 3.91 4.99
N GLN A 47 6.79 3.26 3.84
CA GLN A 47 7.63 3.81 2.76
C GLN A 47 7.09 5.13 2.22
N LEU A 48 5.77 5.23 1.99
CA LEU A 48 5.12 6.48 1.57
C LEU A 48 5.31 7.58 2.61
N HIS A 49 5.13 7.26 3.89
CA HIS A 49 5.31 8.23 4.97
C HIS A 49 6.75 8.78 4.99
N GLU A 50 7.76 7.91 4.87
CA GLU A 50 9.15 8.37 4.77
C GLU A 50 9.39 9.20 3.50
N ALA A 51 8.83 8.80 2.35
CA ALA A 51 8.99 9.52 1.09
C ALA A 51 8.29 10.89 1.06
N THR A 52 7.16 11.06 1.76
CA THR A 52 6.48 12.36 1.87
C THR A 52 7.31 13.42 2.59
N LYS A 53 8.29 13.01 3.43
CA LYS A 53 9.26 13.93 4.04
C LYS A 53 10.26 14.51 3.03
N TYR A 54 10.41 13.89 1.86
CA TYR A 54 11.43 14.18 0.84
C TYR A 54 10.84 14.71 -0.49
N GLU A 55 9.64 15.33 -0.49
CA GLU A 55 8.93 15.93 -1.65
C GLU A 55 7.84 15.08 -2.33
N MET A 56 7.42 13.93 -1.77
CA MET A 56 6.24 13.20 -2.29
C MET A 56 4.90 13.86 -1.90
N SER A 57 4.86 15.20 -1.72
CA SER A 57 3.66 15.96 -1.32
C SER A 57 2.79 16.44 -2.49
N GLY A 58 3.16 16.11 -3.73
CA GLY A 58 2.40 16.43 -4.94
C GLY A 58 1.25 15.45 -5.24
N GLU A 59 0.73 15.50 -6.47
CA GLU A 59 -0.39 14.66 -6.95
C GLU A 59 -0.17 13.16 -6.68
N LEU A 60 1.06 12.68 -6.88
CA LEU A 60 1.43 11.30 -6.63
C LEU A 60 1.26 10.89 -5.15
N GLY A 61 1.61 11.77 -4.23
CA GLY A 61 1.45 11.53 -2.79
C GLY A 61 -0.01 11.45 -2.38
N ALA A 62 -0.82 12.40 -2.84
CA ALA A 62 -2.27 12.40 -2.61
C ALA A 62 -2.93 11.15 -3.20
N TYR A 63 -2.61 10.80 -4.45
CA TYR A 63 -3.09 9.58 -5.10
C TYR A 63 -2.70 8.32 -4.32
N SER A 64 -1.45 8.25 -3.87
CA SER A 64 -0.92 7.13 -3.09
C SER A 64 -1.64 6.97 -1.75
N HIS A 65 -1.92 8.09 -1.07
CA HIS A 65 -2.65 8.10 0.19
C HIS A 65 -4.09 7.60 0.02
N ASP A 66 -4.83 8.16 -0.95
CA ASP A 66 -6.21 7.75 -1.27
C ASP A 66 -6.28 6.26 -1.65
N LEU A 67 -5.27 5.77 -2.37
CA LEU A 67 -5.20 4.36 -2.74
C LEU A 67 -4.97 3.48 -1.51
N ILE A 68 -4.03 3.84 -0.63
CA ILE A 68 -3.79 3.08 0.60
C ILE A 68 -5.04 3.01 1.48
N GLU A 69 -5.74 4.13 1.70
CA GLU A 69 -6.98 4.14 2.49
C GLU A 69 -8.06 3.21 1.90
N LYS A 70 -8.21 3.19 0.57
CA LYS A 70 -9.15 2.29 -0.11
C LYS A 70 -8.77 0.82 0.10
N LEU A 71 -7.49 0.50 0.05
CA LEU A 71 -6.99 -0.87 0.25
C LEU A 71 -7.17 -1.31 1.71
N GLU A 72 -6.94 -0.42 2.68
CA GLU A 72 -7.20 -0.68 4.11
C GLU A 72 -8.68 -1.02 4.32
N SER A 73 -9.59 -0.21 3.77
CA SER A 73 -11.04 -0.48 3.88
C SER A 73 -11.46 -1.80 3.23
N GLN A 74 -10.82 -2.21 2.12
CA GLN A 74 -11.12 -3.51 1.49
C GLN A 74 -10.67 -4.68 2.36
N LEU A 75 -9.49 -4.58 2.97
CA LEU A 75 -8.99 -5.61 3.88
C LEU A 75 -9.82 -5.70 5.15
N GLU A 76 -10.22 -4.56 5.73
CA GLU A 76 -11.06 -4.51 6.92
C GLU A 76 -12.40 -5.21 6.67
N LYS A 77 -13.10 -4.82 5.59
CA LYS A 77 -14.37 -5.46 5.22
C LYS A 77 -14.23 -6.96 4.98
N ALA A 78 -13.18 -7.39 4.27
CA ALA A 78 -12.98 -8.81 3.98
C ALA A 78 -12.67 -9.63 5.24
N LYS A 79 -12.09 -9.03 6.28
CA LYS A 79 -11.84 -9.70 7.57
C LYS A 79 -13.06 -9.69 8.48
N ASP A 80 -13.87 -8.65 8.42
CA ASP A 80 -15.10 -8.52 9.22
C ASP A 80 -16.25 -9.38 8.67
N GLU A 81 -16.15 -9.87 7.43
CA GLU A 81 -17.12 -10.78 6.79
C GLU A 81 -16.93 -12.28 7.17
N GLU A 82 -16.09 -12.59 8.17
CA GLU A 82 -15.85 -13.94 8.72
C GLU A 82 -16.82 -14.31 9.87
#